data_AF-A0A7G9NWK3-F1
#
_entry.id   AF-A0A7G9NWK3-F1
#
_cell.length_a   1.000
_cell.length_b   1.000
_cell.length_c   1.000
_cell.angle_alpha   90.00
_cell.angle_beta   90.00
_cell.angle_gamma   90.00
#
_symmetry.space_group_name_H-M   'P 1'
#
loop_
_entity.id
_entity.type
_entity.pdbx_description
1 polymer ?
#
loop_
_entity_poly.entity_id
_entity_poly.type
_entity_poly.pdbx_seq_one_letter_code
_entity_poly.pdbx_strand_id
1 'polypeptide(L)'
;MQTFCHINVSLEQHLADAIIRQCEKTWADNLCRCVPMLVDMIISEHEKPVKHFEPAIREMIIERCVIGAAPTCHRCDPHVIDRHVRLLLGELEHIRSNQLEQGDWSDAPVPPLMCG
;
A
#
# COMPACT_ATOMS: atom_id res chain seq x y z
N MET A 1 9.31 24.66 -11.73
CA MET A 1 9.10 23.94 -10.47
C MET A 1 8.71 22.52 -10.82
N GLN A 2 9.68 21.60 -10.83
CA GLN A 2 9.44 20.17 -11.05
C GLN A 2 9.54 19.51 -9.68
N THR A 3 8.39 19.21 -9.10
CA THR A 3 8.26 18.35 -7.92
C THR A 3 8.68 16.95 -8.35
N PHE A 4 9.85 16.49 -7.89
CA PHE A 4 10.29 15.13 -8.12
C PHE A 4 9.41 14.21 -7.28
N CYS A 5 8.39 13.62 -7.91
CA CYS A 5 7.76 12.41 -7.41
C CYS A 5 8.82 11.30 -7.45
N HIS A 6 9.62 11.17 -6.40
CA HIS A 6 10.28 9.90 -6.14
C HIS A 6 9.17 8.91 -5.82
N ILE A 7 8.71 8.22 -6.85
CA ILE A 7 7.93 7.00 -6.71
C ILE A 7 8.74 6.15 -5.74
N ASN A 8 8.19 5.87 -4.56
CA ASN A 8 8.86 5.10 -3.51
C ASN A 8 8.84 3.62 -3.91
N VAL A 9 9.53 3.29 -5.01
CA VAL A 9 9.55 1.96 -5.64
C VAL A 9 9.95 0.88 -4.63
N SER A 10 10.84 1.21 -3.68
CA SER A 10 11.22 0.31 -2.59
C SER A 10 10.04 -0.04 -1.66
N LEU A 11 9.22 0.95 -1.29
CA LEU A 11 8.05 0.75 -0.44
C LEU A 11 6.94 0.01 -1.19
N GLU A 12 6.70 0.39 -2.45
CA GLU A 12 5.76 -0.30 -3.32
C GLU A 12 6.13 -1.77 -3.49
N GLN A 13 7.41 -2.05 -3.74
CA GLN A 13 7.90 -3.41 -3.91
C GLN A 13 7.80 -4.22 -2.61
N HIS A 14 8.10 -3.61 -1.46
CA HIS A 14 7.93 -4.25 -0.16
C HIS A 14 6.47 -4.64 0.08
N LEU A 15 5.53 -3.72 -0.15
CA LEU A 15 4.11 -3.96 0.03
C LEU A 15 3.58 -5.01 -0.95
N ALA A 16 4.01 -4.95 -2.22
CA ALA A 16 3.65 -5.94 -3.23
C ALA A 16 4.17 -7.34 -2.86
N ASP A 17 5.41 -7.47 -2.39
CA ASP A 17 5.98 -8.74 -1.94
C ASP A 17 5.22 -9.30 -0.73
N ALA A 18 4.84 -8.45 0.23
CA ALA A 18 4.05 -8.86 1.38
C ALA A 18 2.67 -9.38 0.96
N ILE A 19 2.00 -8.70 0.02
CA ILE A 19 0.73 -9.13 -0.57
C ILE A 19 0.90 -10.48 -1.28
N ILE A 20 1.91 -10.64 -2.14
CA ILE A 20 2.14 -11.87 -2.91
C ILE A 20 2.43 -13.06 -1.99
N ARG A 21 3.15 -12.86 -0.89
CA ARG A 21 3.49 -13.92 0.07
C ARG A 21 2.31 -14.41 0.88
N GLN A 22 1.34 -13.53 1.17
CA GLN A 22 0.32 -13.78 2.18
C GLN A 22 -1.11 -13.89 1.60
N CYS A 23 -1.32 -13.47 0.35
CA CYS A 23 -2.60 -13.54 -0.34
C CYS A 23 -2.62 -14.67 -1.37
N GLU A 24 -3.82 -15.20 -1.65
CA GLU A 24 -4.02 -16.11 -2.78
C GLU A 24 -3.73 -15.39 -4.09
N LYS A 25 -3.19 -16.11 -5.09
CA LYS A 25 -2.74 -15.53 -6.36
C LYS A 25 -3.79 -14.63 -7.04
N THR A 26 -5.06 -15.03 -6.99
CA THR A 26 -6.20 -14.29 -7.55
C THR A 26 -6.47 -12.95 -6.85
N TRP A 27 -6.16 -12.84 -5.57
CA TRP A 27 -6.28 -11.60 -4.80
C TRP A 27 -5.00 -10.78 -4.88
N ALA A 28 -3.83 -11.43 -4.85
CA ALA A 28 -2.55 -10.77 -4.96
C ALA A 28 -2.47 -9.88 -6.22
N ASP A 29 -2.88 -10.39 -7.39
CA ASP A 29 -2.86 -9.61 -8.64
C ASP A 29 -3.76 -8.37 -8.59
N ASN A 30 -4.90 -8.44 -7.89
CA ASN A 30 -5.82 -7.32 -7.74
C ASN A 30 -5.32 -6.30 -6.72
N LEU A 31 -4.79 -6.76 -5.60
CA LEU A 31 -4.26 -5.91 -4.53
C LEU A 31 -2.95 -5.24 -4.91
N CYS A 32 -2.08 -5.92 -5.67
CA CYS A 32 -0.84 -5.31 -6.19
C CYS A 32 -1.11 -4.11 -7.11
N ARG A 33 -2.28 -4.01 -7.74
CA ARG A 33 -2.68 -2.82 -8.52
C ARG A 33 -3.01 -1.61 -7.64
N CYS A 34 -3.34 -1.85 -6.37
CA CYS A 34 -3.66 -0.80 -5.40
C CYS A 34 -2.40 -0.29 -4.67
N VAL A 35 -1.29 -1.03 -4.74
CA VAL A 35 -0.04 -0.74 -4.01
C VAL A 35 0.45 0.70 -4.17
N PRO A 36 0.55 1.28 -5.40
CA PRO A 36 1.02 2.67 -5.53
C PRO A 36 0.11 3.67 -4.80
N MET A 37 -1.21 3.51 -4.93
CA MET A 37 -2.18 4.38 -4.25
C MET A 37 -2.12 4.25 -2.72
N LEU A 38 -1.90 3.03 -2.21
CA LEU A 38 -1.76 2.79 -0.78
C LEU A 38 -0.50 3.43 -0.23
N VAL A 39 0.63 3.29 -0.93
CA VAL A 39 1.92 3.89 -0.55
C VAL A 39 1.85 5.42 -0.61
N ASP A 40 1.26 6.00 -1.66
CA ASP A 40 1.04 7.45 -1.76
C ASP A 40 0.19 8.00 -0.61
N MET A 41 -0.84 7.24 -0.19
CA MET A 41 -1.72 7.63 0.91
C MET A 41 -0.98 7.72 2.25
N ILE A 42 -0.18 6.70 2.59
CA ILE A 42 0.63 6.75 3.83
C ILE A 42 1.72 7.82 3.75
N ILE A 43 2.27 8.11 2.58
CA ILE A 43 3.27 9.18 2.44
C ILE A 43 2.63 10.55 2.67
N SER A 44 1.50 10.80 2.02
CA SER A 44 0.79 12.08 2.07
C SER A 44 0.28 12.40 3.48
N GLU A 45 0.02 11.37 4.28
CA GLU A 45 -0.55 11.49 5.62
C GLU A 45 0.24 10.70 6.67
N HIS A 46 1.57 10.69 6.56
CA HIS A 46 2.49 9.89 7.39
C HIS A 46 2.38 10.13 8.89
N GLU A 47 1.92 11.32 9.31
CA GLU A 47 1.70 11.67 10.71
C GLU A 47 0.52 10.89 11.34
N LYS A 48 -0.43 10.38 10.52
CA LYS A 48 -1.63 9.70 11.00
C LYS A 48 -1.44 8.18 11.09
N PRO A 49 -2.06 7.51 12.08
CA PRO A 49 -2.06 6.05 12.14
C PRO A 49 -2.82 5.46 10.94
N VAL A 50 -2.32 4.35 10.39
CA VAL A 50 -2.85 3.76 9.16
C VAL A 50 -4.29 3.28 9.33
N LYS A 51 -4.69 2.95 10.56
CA LYS A 51 -6.08 2.61 10.90
C LYS A 51 -7.09 3.68 10.45
N HIS A 52 -6.69 4.94 10.33
CA HIS A 52 -7.54 6.00 9.79
C HIS A 52 -8.02 5.72 8.36
N PHE A 53 -7.20 5.02 7.57
CA PHE A 53 -7.48 4.67 6.17
C PHE A 53 -8.26 3.37 6.01
N GLU A 54 -8.60 2.66 7.09
CA GLU A 54 -9.33 1.40 7.01
C GLU A 54 -10.60 1.49 6.13
N PRO A 55 -11.47 2.51 6.26
CA PRO A 55 -12.66 2.62 5.41
C PRO A 55 -12.31 2.74 3.92
N ALA A 56 -11.31 3.56 3.60
CA ALA A 56 -10.85 3.80 2.22
C ALA A 56 -10.21 2.56 1.60
N ILE A 57 -9.36 1.85 2.37
CA ILE A 57 -8.72 0.60 1.94
C ILE A 57 -9.78 -0.48 1.69
N ARG A 58 -10.77 -0.58 2.59
CA ARG A 58 -11.88 -1.52 2.46
C ARG A 58 -12.70 -1.26 1.20
N GLU A 59 -13.07 -0.01 0.96
CA GLU A 59 -13.81 0.40 -0.25
C GLU A 59 -13.01 0.09 -1.51
N MET A 60 -11.72 0.43 -1.54
CA MET A 60 -10.83 0.15 -2.66
C MET A 60 -10.73 -1.35 -2.98
N ILE A 61 -10.63 -2.19 -1.95
CA ILE A 61 -10.64 -3.65 -2.12
C ILE A 61 -11.97 -4.09 -2.73
N ILE A 62 -13.10 -3.62 -2.20
CA ILE A 62 -14.43 -3.99 -2.70
C ILE A 62 -14.57 -3.62 -4.17
N GLU A 63 -14.25 -2.38 -4.54
CA GLU A 63 -14.36 -1.92 -5.93
C GLU A 63 -13.47 -2.72 -6.89
N ARG A 64 -12.21 -2.96 -6.52
CA ARG A 64 -11.25 -3.62 -7.40
C ARG A 64 -11.44 -5.14 -7.49
N CYS A 65 -11.94 -5.78 -6.43
CA CYS A 65 -12.21 -7.21 -6.41
C CYS A 65 -13.56 -7.58 -7.05
N VAL A 66 -14.50 -6.65 -7.12
CA VAL A 66 -15.76 -6.82 -7.89
C VAL A 66 -15.51 -6.84 -9.40
N ILE A 67 -14.56 -6.03 -9.90
CA ILE A 67 -14.37 -5.80 -11.34
C ILE A 67 -13.62 -6.95 -12.06
N GLY A 68 -12.94 -7.84 -11.34
CA GLY A 68 -12.07 -8.85 -11.94
C GLY A 68 -12.73 -10.10 -12.52
N ALA A 69 -13.83 -10.04 -13.29
CA ALA A 69 -14.44 -11.14 -14.07
C ALA A 69 -13.89 -12.60 -13.86
N ALA A 70 -14.40 -13.32 -12.86
CA ALA A 70 -14.35 -14.80 -12.83
C ALA A 70 -15.60 -15.28 -12.08
N PRO A 71 -16.48 -16.08 -12.72
CA PRO A 71 -17.83 -16.37 -12.23
C PRO A 71 -17.89 -17.34 -11.03
N THR A 72 -16.77 -17.78 -10.48
CA THR A 72 -16.72 -18.84 -9.45
C THR A 72 -16.16 -18.39 -8.10
N CYS A 73 -15.79 -17.13 -7.95
CA CYS A 73 -15.12 -16.68 -6.74
C CYS A 73 -16.17 -16.18 -5.73
N HIS A 74 -16.03 -16.62 -4.48
CA HIS A 74 -16.75 -16.22 -3.28
C HIS A 74 -16.56 -14.71 -2.94
N ARG A 75 -16.80 -13.82 -3.91
CA ARG A 75 -16.26 -12.45 -4.05
C ARG A 75 -16.73 -11.43 -3.03
N CYS A 76 -17.68 -11.78 -2.19
CA CYS A 76 -18.25 -10.89 -1.21
C CYS A 76 -18.24 -11.51 0.18
N ASP A 77 -17.40 -12.52 0.44
CA ASP A 77 -17.25 -12.99 1.82
C ASP A 77 -16.64 -11.86 2.66
N PRO A 78 -17.39 -11.28 3.62
CA PRO A 78 -16.92 -10.17 4.42
C PRO A 78 -15.70 -10.56 5.28
N HIS A 79 -15.52 -11.84 5.62
CA HIS A 79 -14.34 -12.32 6.34
C HIS A 79 -13.09 -12.32 5.46
N VAL A 80 -13.24 -12.64 4.17
CA VAL A 80 -12.13 -12.56 3.21
C VAL A 80 -11.71 -11.10 3.03
N ILE A 81 -12.67 -10.19 2.87
CA ILE A 81 -12.37 -8.75 2.75
C ILE A 81 -11.70 -8.23 4.02
N ASP A 82 -12.24 -8.55 5.21
CA ASP A 82 -11.67 -8.12 6.49
C ASP A 82 -10.23 -8.64 6.68
N ARG A 83 -9.97 -9.91 6.32
CA ARG A 83 -8.61 -10.47 6.36
C ARG A 83 -7.62 -9.67 5.50
N HIS A 84 -7.99 -9.33 4.27
CA HIS A 84 -7.13 -8.57 3.36
C HIS A 84 -6.94 -7.12 3.83
N VAL A 85 -8.00 -6.48 4.33
CA VAL A 85 -7.91 -5.14 4.93
C VAL A 85 -6.93 -5.13 6.11
N ARG A 86 -7.04 -6.09 7.03
CA ARG A 86 -6.13 -6.20 8.19
C ARG A 86 -4.68 -6.42 7.76
N LEU A 87 -4.47 -7.23 6.74
CA LEU A 87 -3.14 -7.47 6.20
C LEU A 87 -2.52 -6.18 5.66
N LEU A 88 -3.23 -5.46 4.79
CA LEU A 88 -2.74 -4.20 4.25
C LEU A 88 -2.49 -3.18 5.36
N LEU A 89 -3.42 -3.04 6.31
CA LEU A 89 -3.23 -2.13 7.45
C LEU A 89 -1.98 -2.47 8.26
N GLY A 90 -1.74 -3.76 8.53
CA GLY A 90 -0.58 -4.21 9.28
C GLY A 90 0.74 -3.91 8.55
N GLU A 91 0.83 -4.23 7.27
CA GLU A 91 2.04 -3.99 6.47
C GLU A 91 2.29 -2.49 6.24
N LEU A 92 1.25 -1.71 5.97
CA LEU A 92 1.37 -0.26 5.82
C LEU A 92 1.79 0.41 7.14
N GLU A 93 1.28 -0.05 8.28
CA GLU A 93 1.70 0.46 9.60
C GLU A 93 3.14 0.06 9.94
N HIS A 94 3.57 -1.14 9.53
CA HIS A 94 4.96 -1.57 9.65
C HIS A 94 5.88 -0.68 8.82
N ILE A 95 5.54 -0.42 7.56
CA ILE A 95 6.27 0.49 6.67
C ILE A 95 6.35 1.88 7.29
N ARG A 96 5.21 2.44 7.72
CA ARG A 96 5.15 3.76 8.37
C ARG A 96 6.06 3.83 9.59
N SER A 97 5.99 2.85 10.48
CA SER A 97 6.77 2.80 11.72
C SER A 97 8.26 2.74 11.41
N ASN A 98 8.68 1.86 10.50
CA ASN A 98 10.08 1.75 10.09
C ASN A 98 10.62 3.07 9.52
N GLN A 99 9.82 3.75 8.69
CA GLN A 99 10.19 5.04 8.11
C GLN A 99 10.26 6.16 9.17
N LEU A 100 9.39 6.14 10.19
CA LEU A 100 9.45 7.06 11.33
C LEU A 100 10.70 6.83 12.19
N GLU A 101 11.05 5.57 12.46
CA GLU A 101 12.25 5.20 13.22
C GLU A 101 13.55 5.57 12.49
N GLN A 102 13.56 5.44 11.16
CA GLN A 102 14.71 5.80 10.32
C GLN A 102 14.85 7.32 10.14
N GLY A 103 13.83 8.11 10.49
CA GLY A 103 13.80 9.54 10.23
C GLY A 103 13.75 9.88 8.73
N ASP A 104 13.37 8.91 7.90
CA ASP A 104 13.33 9.02 6.43
C ASP A 104 12.09 9.76 5.91
N TRP A 105 11.16 10.13 6.79
CA TRP A 105 10.13 11.15 6.52
C TRP A 105 10.76 12.54 6.58
N SER A 106 11.74 12.77 5.71
CA SER A 106 12.47 14.02 5.67
C SER A 106 12.20 14.69 4.35
N ASP A 107 11.54 15.85 4.41
CA ASP A 107 11.61 16.91 3.40
C ASP A 107 13.07 17.38 3.14
N ALA A 108 14.10 16.69 3.65
CA ALA A 108 15.48 16.97 3.31
C ALA A 108 15.65 16.76 1.79
N PRO A 109 15.95 17.83 1.04
CA PRO A 109 16.37 17.68 -0.34
C PRO A 109 17.59 16.76 -0.34
N VAL A 110 17.47 15.63 -1.04
CA VAL A 110 18.61 14.77 -1.33
C VAL A 110 19.70 15.67 -1.92
N PRO A 111 20.91 15.75 -1.33
CA PRO A 111 21.96 16.59 -1.87
C PRO A 111 22.21 16.16 -3.32
N PRO A 112 22.33 17.11 -4.27
CA PRO A 112 22.53 16.76 -5.67
C PRO A 112 23.74 15.85 -5.76
N LEU A 113 23.55 14.69 -6.39
CA LEU A 113 24.63 13.76 -6.71
C LEU A 113 25.68 14.53 -7.51
N MET A 114 26.75 14.94 -6.83
CA MET A 114 27.96 15.43 -7.47
C MET A 114 28.60 14.21 -8.14
N CYS A 115 28.27 13.98 -9.41
CA CYS A 115 29.08 13.13 -10.27
C CYS A 115 30.44 13.82 -10.45
N GLY A 116 31.45 13.34 -9.73
CA GLY A 116 32.87 13.65 -9.96
C GLY A 116 33.50 12.67 -10.94
#